data_AF-A0A0M8ZNQ1-F1
#
_entry.id   AF-A0A0M8ZNQ1-F1
#
_cell.length_a   1.000
_cell.length_b   1.000
_cell.length_c   1.000
_cell.angle_alpha   90.00
_cell.angle_beta   90.00
_cell.angle_gamma   90.00
#
_symmetry.space_group_name_H-M   'P 1'
#
loop_
_entity.id
_entity.type
_entity.pdbx_description
1 polymer ?
#
loop_
_entity_poly.entity_id
_entity_poly.type
_entity_poly.pdbx_seq_one_letter_code
_entity_poly.pdbx_strand_id
1 'polypeptide(L)'
;MPFIVSCLRVCGCIFKSRSERKLYLAIALFGISVIILILQLMMLFYGFSTQKVPDELEEVKPQILNRWYNFTNGIGWYNNKIQLSDTKNWQRYLKEIRKYWIIRRFDSKKSYNLKNPQIKDYSMGQTNVIQEILKNKKNGFFVECGAYDGETRSNTLALERYLGWDGLLIEADPINFSNMMDKNRNAYLTATCLSTKPYPSVNTFLMAKNIGRLHNPHDSDEYLPNTPDIACSYFSAVFSVHRFNGCP
;
A
#
# COMPACT_ATOMS: atom_id res chain seq x y z
N MET A 1 39.77 -49.18 84.16
CA MET A 1 40.51 -48.71 82.96
C MET A 1 39.74 -49.18 81.71
N PRO A 2 39.74 -48.44 80.58
CA PRO A 2 38.77 -47.36 80.30
C PRO A 2 37.99 -47.52 78.96
N PHE A 3 36.90 -46.74 78.81
CA PHE A 3 36.41 -45.98 77.63
C PHE A 3 36.13 -46.64 76.25
N ILE A 4 34.96 -46.34 75.66
CA ILE A 4 34.81 -45.78 74.28
C ILE A 4 33.64 -44.78 74.24
N VAL A 5 33.86 -43.65 73.54
CA VAL A 5 32.98 -42.49 73.35
C VAL A 5 32.43 -42.40 71.92
N SER A 6 31.14 -42.09 71.86
CA SER A 6 30.31 -41.30 70.93
C SER A 6 30.74 -40.98 69.49
N CYS A 7 29.75 -41.14 68.61
CA CYS A 7 29.66 -40.55 67.27
C CYS A 7 28.55 -39.47 67.28
N LEU A 8 28.84 -38.25 66.81
CA LEU A 8 27.84 -37.21 66.51
C LEU A 8 28.25 -36.48 65.23
N ARG A 9 27.39 -36.60 64.20
CA ARG A 9 27.46 -35.89 62.91
C ARG A 9 27.01 -34.44 63.09
N VAL A 10 27.71 -33.48 62.47
CA VAL A 10 27.27 -32.09 62.33
C VAL A 10 27.01 -31.78 60.85
N CYS A 11 25.83 -31.19 60.59
CA CYS A 11 25.30 -30.72 59.31
C CYS A 11 26.17 -29.64 58.64
N GLY A 12 26.38 -29.73 57.32
CA GLY A 12 27.06 -28.72 56.52
C GLY A 12 26.11 -27.66 55.94
N CYS A 13 26.23 -26.42 56.40
CA CYS A 13 25.69 -25.23 55.73
C CYS A 13 26.81 -24.55 54.92
N ILE A 14 26.72 -24.54 53.59
CA ILE A 14 27.70 -23.88 52.71
C ILE A 14 27.46 -22.35 52.73
N PHE A 15 28.28 -21.61 53.46
CA PHE A 15 28.31 -20.14 53.42
C PHE A 15 29.09 -19.65 52.19
N LYS A 16 28.37 -19.14 51.18
CA LYS A 16 28.97 -18.52 49.97
C LYS A 16 29.69 -17.20 50.31
N SER A 17 30.88 -16.98 49.74
CA SER A 17 31.81 -15.91 50.15
C SER A 17 31.26 -14.50 49.89
N ARG A 18 31.71 -13.51 50.68
CA ARG A 18 31.29 -12.09 50.55
C ARG A 18 31.57 -11.51 49.15
N SER A 19 32.61 -12.00 48.48
CA SER A 19 32.98 -11.60 47.11
C SER A 19 31.99 -12.14 46.09
N GLU A 20 31.62 -13.42 46.19
CA GLU A 20 30.63 -14.03 45.30
C GLU A 20 29.26 -13.36 45.43
N ARG A 21 28.83 -13.00 46.64
CA ARG A 21 27.57 -12.27 46.84
C ARG A 21 27.58 -10.91 46.14
N LYS A 22 28.71 -10.19 46.16
CA LYS A 22 28.87 -8.92 45.43
C LYS A 22 28.84 -9.12 43.91
N LEU A 23 29.42 -10.22 43.42
CA LEU A 23 29.38 -10.56 41.99
C LEU A 23 27.96 -10.88 41.52
N TYR A 24 27.19 -11.68 42.29
CA TYR A 24 25.79 -11.95 41.97
C TYR A 24 24.92 -10.69 42.00
N LEU A 25 25.15 -9.79 42.96
CA LEU A 25 24.50 -8.48 43.01
C LEU A 25 24.84 -7.64 41.78
N ALA A 26 26.11 -7.60 41.35
CA ALA A 26 26.53 -6.86 40.17
C ALA A 26 25.89 -7.41 38.88
N ILE A 27 25.86 -8.74 38.72
CA ILE A 27 25.21 -9.41 37.57
C ILE A 27 23.70 -9.12 37.57
N ALA A 28 23.04 -9.19 38.73
CA ALA A 28 21.62 -8.89 38.84
C ALA A 28 21.32 -7.42 38.49
N LEU A 29 22.12 -6.47 38.97
CA LEU A 29 21.97 -5.06 38.64
C LEU A 29 22.19 -4.77 37.15
N PHE A 30 23.15 -5.45 36.52
CA PHE A 30 23.37 -5.36 35.07
C PHE A 30 22.21 -5.98 34.27
N GLY A 31 21.67 -7.12 34.73
CA GLY A 31 20.47 -7.71 34.12
C GLY A 31 19.26 -6.78 34.19
N ILE A 32 19.05 -6.13 35.35
CA ILE A 32 17.97 -5.15 35.55
C ILE A 32 18.16 -3.93 34.64
N SER A 33 19.39 -3.40 34.50
CA SER A 33 19.63 -2.24 33.64
C SER A 33 19.40 -2.54 32.16
N VAL A 34 19.77 -3.74 31.69
CA VAL A 34 19.47 -4.19 30.32
C VAL A 34 17.97 -4.34 30.10
N ILE A 35 17.23 -4.92 31.06
CA ILE A 35 15.76 -5.03 30.97
C ILE A 35 15.11 -3.65 30.93
N ILE A 36 15.55 -2.70 31.76
CA ILE A 36 15.04 -1.32 31.73
C ILE A 36 15.32 -0.67 30.37
N LEU A 37 16.51 -0.87 29.80
CA LEU A 37 16.86 -0.33 28.49
C LEU A 37 15.99 -0.94 27.38
N ILE A 38 15.74 -2.25 27.43
CA ILE A 38 14.84 -2.95 26.49
C ILE A 38 13.41 -2.42 26.65
N LEU A 39 12.92 -2.23 27.88
CA LEU A 39 11.59 -1.68 28.12
C LEU A 39 11.47 -0.21 27.66
N GLN A 40 12.53 0.59 27.81
CA GLN A 40 12.59 1.96 27.29
C GLN A 40 12.61 1.99 25.76
N LEU A 41 13.38 1.10 25.11
CA LEU A 41 13.37 0.91 23.66
C LEU A 41 12.00 0.41 23.19
N MET A 42 11.39 -0.57 23.86
CA MET A 42 10.04 -1.04 23.56
C MET A 42 9.02 0.08 23.72
N MET A 43 9.13 0.93 24.74
CA MET A 43 8.26 2.11 24.93
C MET A 43 8.52 3.20 23.87
N LEU A 44 9.75 3.34 23.35
CA LEU A 44 10.06 4.23 22.23
C LEU A 44 9.51 3.68 20.91
N PHE A 45 9.62 2.37 20.67
CA PHE A 45 9.06 1.69 19.50
C PHE A 45 7.52 1.62 19.57
N TYR A 46 6.94 1.38 20.74
CA TYR A 46 5.49 1.47 20.98
C TYR A 46 5.02 2.92 20.89
N GLY A 47 5.77 3.87 21.43
CA GLY A 47 5.47 5.31 21.34
C GLY A 47 5.50 5.81 19.89
N PHE A 48 6.38 5.26 19.06
CA PHE A 48 6.38 5.45 17.61
C PHE A 48 5.18 4.76 16.94
N SER A 49 4.80 3.57 17.42
CA SER A 49 3.62 2.83 16.93
C SER A 49 2.28 3.43 17.40
N THR A 50 2.27 4.24 18.47
CA THR A 50 1.13 5.04 18.93
C THR A 50 1.18 6.46 18.40
N GLN A 51 1.78 6.68 17.23
CA GLN A 51 1.19 7.68 16.36
C GLN A 51 -0.27 7.25 16.21
N LYS A 52 -1.16 7.91 16.98
CA LYS A 52 -2.61 7.81 16.83
C LYS A 52 -2.83 7.68 15.34
N VAL A 53 -3.33 6.52 14.88
CA VAL A 53 -3.93 6.42 13.56
C VAL A 53 -4.87 7.61 13.54
N PRO A 54 -4.61 8.67 12.75
CA PRO A 54 -5.49 9.81 12.78
C PRO A 54 -6.87 9.25 12.48
N ASP A 55 -7.88 9.69 13.24
CA ASP A 55 -9.30 9.51 12.93
C ASP A 55 -9.68 10.14 11.57
N GLU A 56 -8.72 10.36 10.66
CA GLU A 56 -8.89 10.50 9.22
C GLU A 56 -9.04 9.11 8.61
N LEU A 57 -10.09 8.39 8.98
CA LEU A 57 -10.80 7.66 7.94
C LEU A 57 -11.44 8.76 7.08
N GLU A 58 -10.66 9.34 6.18
CA GLU A 58 -11.12 10.31 5.18
C GLU A 58 -12.40 9.74 4.58
N GLU A 59 -13.53 10.36 4.92
CA GLU A 59 -14.81 10.05 4.31
C GLU A 59 -14.61 10.24 2.81
N VAL A 60 -14.53 9.14 2.06
CA VAL A 60 -14.31 9.20 0.61
C VAL A 60 -15.34 10.16 0.05
N LYS A 61 -14.87 11.20 -0.65
CA LYS A 61 -15.74 12.26 -1.17
C LYS A 61 -16.94 11.61 -1.88
N PRO A 62 -18.21 11.85 -1.48
CA PRO A 62 -19.37 11.13 -2.01
C PRO A 62 -19.47 11.14 -3.53
N GLN A 63 -18.98 12.20 -4.17
CA GLN A 63 -18.85 12.34 -5.62
C GLN A 63 -17.96 11.27 -6.29
N ILE A 64 -16.92 10.79 -5.62
CA ILE A 64 -16.02 9.73 -6.11
C ILE A 64 -16.74 8.39 -6.01
N LEU A 65 -17.33 8.09 -4.84
CA LEU A 65 -18.10 6.88 -4.63
C LEU A 65 -19.25 6.76 -5.64
N ASN A 66 -20.04 7.82 -5.78
CA ASN A 66 -21.16 7.85 -6.71
C ASN A 66 -20.75 7.74 -8.18
N ARG A 67 -19.53 8.15 -8.52
CA ARG A 67 -19.06 8.12 -9.91
C ARG A 67 -18.50 6.77 -10.35
N TRP A 68 -17.74 6.08 -9.49
CA TRP A 68 -16.97 4.89 -9.88
C TRP A 68 -17.24 3.64 -9.06
N TYR A 69 -17.93 3.76 -7.92
CA TYR A 69 -18.10 2.68 -6.94
C TYR A 69 -19.56 2.36 -6.61
N ASN A 70 -20.49 3.23 -6.99
CA ASN A 70 -21.93 3.04 -6.82
C ASN A 70 -22.54 2.43 -8.08
N PHE A 71 -22.62 1.10 -8.12
CA PHE A 71 -23.17 0.35 -9.26
C PHE A 71 -24.68 0.13 -9.20
N THR A 72 -25.34 0.46 -8.08
CA THR A 72 -26.78 0.20 -7.85
C THR A 72 -27.70 1.01 -8.77
N ASN A 73 -27.24 2.12 -9.37
CA ASN A 73 -28.09 3.03 -10.14
C ASN A 73 -27.71 3.30 -11.62
N GLY A 74 -26.72 2.64 -12.27
CA GLY A 74 -26.54 3.01 -13.70
C GLY A 74 -25.35 2.56 -14.55
N ILE A 75 -24.57 1.54 -14.20
CA ILE A 75 -23.52 1.03 -15.13
C ILE A 75 -23.88 -0.37 -15.64
N GLY A 76 -25.09 -0.51 -16.19
CA GLY A 76 -25.60 -1.77 -16.73
C GLY A 76 -24.71 -2.43 -17.80
N TRP A 77 -23.81 -1.67 -18.44
CA TRP A 77 -22.91 -2.20 -19.48
C TRP A 77 -21.66 -2.90 -18.95
N TYR A 78 -21.21 -2.61 -17.72
CA TYR A 78 -20.08 -3.32 -17.11
C TYR A 78 -20.42 -4.78 -16.78
N ASN A 79 -21.72 -5.05 -16.58
CA ASN A 79 -22.25 -6.39 -16.30
C ASN A 79 -22.56 -7.22 -17.57
N ASN A 80 -22.52 -6.61 -18.76
CA ASN A 80 -22.87 -7.30 -20.01
C ASN A 80 -21.73 -8.17 -20.58
N LYS A 81 -20.59 -8.31 -19.88
CA LYS A 81 -19.43 -9.16 -20.28
C LYS A 81 -19.07 -9.00 -21.78
N ILE A 82 -18.84 -7.76 -22.21
CA ILE A 82 -18.58 -7.42 -23.62
C ILE A 82 -17.34 -8.17 -24.11
N GLN A 83 -17.50 -9.11 -25.04
CA GLN A 83 -16.40 -9.87 -25.61
C GLN A 83 -15.65 -9.07 -26.69
N LEU A 84 -14.35 -9.32 -26.84
CA LEU A 84 -13.49 -8.65 -27.83
C LEU A 84 -13.95 -8.88 -29.29
N SER A 85 -14.62 -9.99 -29.56
CA SER A 85 -15.17 -10.36 -30.87
C SER A 85 -16.32 -9.46 -31.31
N ASP A 86 -17.00 -8.80 -30.37
CA ASP A 86 -18.06 -7.84 -30.64
C ASP A 86 -17.46 -6.44 -30.88
N THR A 87 -17.00 -6.20 -32.09
CA THR A 87 -16.27 -4.98 -32.47
C THR A 87 -17.07 -3.69 -32.19
N LYS A 88 -18.39 -3.71 -32.39
CA LYS A 88 -19.26 -2.55 -32.13
C LYS A 88 -19.36 -2.24 -30.64
N ASN A 89 -19.63 -3.25 -29.82
CA ASN A 89 -19.70 -3.05 -28.37
C ASN A 89 -18.32 -2.79 -27.76
N TRP A 90 -17.25 -3.33 -28.34
CA TRP A 90 -15.87 -3.03 -27.96
C TRP A 90 -15.52 -1.57 -28.22
N GLN A 91 -15.83 -1.03 -29.40
CA GLN A 91 -15.62 0.39 -29.70
C GLN A 91 -16.42 1.30 -28.76
N ARG A 92 -17.67 0.94 -28.47
CA ARG A 92 -18.48 1.63 -27.46
C ARG A 92 -17.81 1.59 -26.09
N TYR A 93 -17.37 0.42 -25.64
CA TYR A 93 -16.67 0.25 -24.37
C TYR A 93 -15.42 1.13 -24.27
N LEU A 94 -14.57 1.13 -25.31
CA LEU A 94 -13.40 2.01 -25.36
C LEU A 94 -13.79 3.48 -25.25
N LYS A 95 -14.85 3.91 -25.95
CA LYS A 95 -15.34 5.29 -25.86
C LYS A 95 -15.80 5.66 -24.45
N GLU A 96 -16.52 4.76 -23.79
CA GLU A 96 -17.01 4.95 -22.42
C GLU A 96 -15.87 5.00 -21.40
N ILE A 97 -14.92 4.06 -21.45
CA ILE A 97 -13.74 4.05 -20.57
C ILE A 97 -12.95 5.35 -20.71
N ARG A 98 -12.67 5.76 -21.94
CA ARG A 98 -11.91 6.99 -22.21
C ARG A 98 -12.63 8.23 -21.70
N LYS A 99 -13.96 8.27 -21.78
CA LYS A 99 -14.74 9.45 -21.42
C LYS A 99 -15.03 9.56 -19.92
N TYR A 100 -15.28 8.43 -19.26
CA TYR A 100 -15.87 8.43 -17.91
C TYR A 100 -14.94 7.83 -16.84
N TRP A 101 -14.03 6.94 -17.22
CA TRP A 101 -13.20 6.17 -16.29
C TRP A 101 -11.75 6.63 -16.24
N ILE A 102 -11.22 7.12 -17.35
CA ILE A 102 -9.85 7.66 -17.42
C ILE A 102 -9.93 9.18 -17.33
N ILE A 103 -9.23 9.75 -16.36
CA ILE A 103 -9.20 11.19 -16.14
C ILE A 103 -7.77 11.71 -16.08
N ARG A 104 -7.57 12.99 -16.36
CA ARG A 104 -6.33 13.71 -16.08
C ARG A 104 -6.68 14.94 -15.25
N ARG A 105 -6.11 15.06 -14.05
CA ARG A 105 -6.35 16.16 -13.11
C ARG A 105 -5.18 17.14 -13.01
N PHE A 106 -4.11 16.87 -13.76
CA PHE A 106 -2.91 17.69 -13.77
C PHE A 106 -3.20 19.13 -14.18
N ASP A 107 -2.74 20.07 -13.37
CA ASP A 107 -2.70 21.50 -13.65
C ASP A 107 -1.24 21.96 -13.63
N SER A 108 -0.72 22.36 -14.80
CA SER A 108 0.67 22.78 -14.96
C SER A 108 1.00 24.08 -14.21
N LYS A 109 -0.01 24.83 -13.75
CA LYS A 109 0.16 26.03 -12.93
C LYS A 109 0.34 25.72 -11.45
N LYS A 110 0.10 24.47 -11.04
CA LYS A 110 0.21 24.01 -9.65
C LYS A 110 1.41 23.08 -9.51
N SER A 111 2.08 23.17 -8.38
CA SER A 111 3.10 22.19 -7.98
C SER A 111 2.45 20.84 -7.65
N TYR A 112 3.27 19.79 -7.60
CA TYR A 112 2.86 18.52 -7.00
C TYR A 112 2.47 18.72 -5.54
N ASN A 113 1.39 18.07 -5.11
CA ASN A 113 0.92 18.08 -3.72
C ASN A 113 1.40 16.83 -3.00
N LEU A 114 2.72 16.74 -2.78
CA LEU A 114 3.36 15.60 -2.11
C LEU A 114 3.48 15.88 -0.61
N LYS A 115 3.29 14.84 0.22
CA LYS A 115 3.55 14.88 1.66
C LYS A 115 5.03 15.10 1.94
N ASN A 116 5.92 14.48 1.17
CA ASN A 116 7.38 14.54 1.36
C ASN A 116 8.13 14.97 0.09
N PRO A 117 7.92 16.20 -0.45
CA PRO A 117 8.40 16.60 -1.78
C PRO A 117 9.93 16.53 -1.98
N GLN A 118 10.68 16.51 -0.87
CA GLN A 118 12.15 16.41 -0.85
C GLN A 118 12.64 15.00 -1.21
N ILE A 119 11.81 13.97 -1.04
CA ILE A 119 12.13 12.60 -1.46
C ILE A 119 12.13 12.57 -2.99
N LYS A 120 13.28 12.18 -3.55
CA LYS A 120 13.44 12.05 -5.01
C LYS A 120 12.86 10.74 -5.53
N ASP A 121 13.08 9.65 -4.80
CA ASP A 121 12.66 8.31 -5.20
C ASP A 121 11.93 7.61 -4.06
N TYR A 122 10.67 7.27 -4.31
CA TYR A 122 9.81 6.55 -3.37
C TYR A 122 9.82 5.04 -3.64
N SER A 123 10.39 4.58 -4.75
CA SER A 123 10.29 3.21 -5.27
C SER A 123 11.06 2.15 -4.49
N MET A 124 11.76 2.56 -3.42
CA MET A 124 12.70 1.71 -2.67
C MET A 124 13.80 1.10 -3.56
N GLY A 125 14.27 1.86 -4.56
CA GLY A 125 15.38 1.48 -5.43
C GLY A 125 14.98 0.88 -6.78
N GLN A 126 13.69 0.60 -7.01
CA GLN A 126 13.22 0.05 -8.30
C GLN A 126 13.42 1.04 -9.46
N THR A 127 13.30 2.35 -9.22
CA THR A 127 13.59 3.38 -10.23
C THR A 127 15.02 3.28 -10.75
N ASN A 128 16.00 2.90 -9.92
CA ASN A 128 17.39 2.76 -10.36
C ASN A 128 17.54 1.58 -11.32
N VAL A 129 16.89 0.45 -11.02
CA VAL A 129 16.89 -0.74 -11.90
C VAL A 129 16.25 -0.41 -13.25
N ILE A 130 15.13 0.32 -13.25
CA ILE A 130 14.45 0.77 -14.49
C ILE A 130 15.39 1.68 -15.30
N GLN A 131 16.05 2.63 -14.65
CA GLN A 131 16.99 3.54 -15.30
C GLN A 131 18.18 2.80 -15.91
N GLU A 132 18.71 1.79 -15.24
CA GLU A 132 19.81 0.96 -15.76
C GLU A 132 19.37 0.17 -17.01
N ILE A 133 18.27 -0.59 -16.90
CA ILE A 133 17.75 -1.43 -17.99
C ILE A 133 17.39 -0.58 -19.21
N LEU A 134 16.75 0.57 -18.99
CA LEU A 134 16.28 1.46 -20.05
C LEU A 134 17.30 2.55 -20.41
N LYS A 135 18.54 2.44 -19.92
CA LYS A 135 19.64 3.37 -20.22
C LYS A 135 19.24 4.84 -20.05
N ASN A 136 18.63 5.17 -18.92
CA ASN A 136 18.14 6.50 -18.56
C ASN A 136 17.18 7.12 -19.60
N LYS A 137 16.37 6.28 -20.27
CA LYS A 137 15.36 6.73 -21.23
C LYS A 137 14.53 7.88 -20.65
N LYS A 138 14.41 8.95 -21.43
CA LYS A 138 13.54 10.10 -21.17
C LYS A 138 12.26 9.99 -21.98
N ASN A 139 11.23 10.73 -21.56
CA ASN A 139 9.95 10.85 -22.27
C ASN A 139 9.31 9.50 -22.60
N GLY A 140 9.38 8.56 -21.65
CA GLY A 140 8.72 7.27 -21.76
C GLY A 140 7.25 7.33 -21.35
N PHE A 141 6.62 6.15 -21.29
CA PHE A 141 5.27 6.00 -20.78
C PHE A 141 5.23 4.85 -19.79
N PHE A 142 4.74 5.10 -18.58
CA PHE A 142 4.58 4.07 -17.55
C PHE A 142 3.10 3.69 -17.36
N VAL A 143 2.89 2.49 -16.83
CA VAL A 143 1.60 2.11 -16.23
C VAL A 143 1.89 1.53 -14.86
N GLU A 144 1.33 2.15 -13.83
CA GLU A 144 1.47 1.71 -12.44
C GLU A 144 0.14 1.12 -11.96
N CYS A 145 0.16 -0.16 -11.63
CA CYS A 145 -1.01 -0.90 -11.15
C CYS A 145 -0.91 -1.06 -9.63
N GLY A 146 -1.92 -0.60 -8.89
CA GLY A 146 -1.81 -0.45 -7.44
C GLY A 146 -1.03 0.81 -7.09
N ALA A 147 -1.42 1.95 -7.68
CA ALA A 147 -0.76 3.24 -7.48
C ALA A 147 -0.95 3.82 -6.07
N TYR A 148 -1.80 3.20 -5.24
CA TYR A 148 -2.04 3.59 -3.86
C TYR A 148 -2.45 5.08 -3.77
N ASP A 149 -1.88 5.84 -2.83
CA ASP A 149 -2.14 7.28 -2.67
C ASP A 149 -1.42 8.17 -3.70
N GLY A 150 -0.79 7.57 -4.73
CA GLY A 150 -0.07 8.28 -5.79
C GLY A 150 1.30 8.83 -5.39
N GLU A 151 1.79 8.53 -4.18
CA GLU A 151 3.07 9.02 -3.67
C GLU A 151 3.84 7.94 -2.92
N THR A 152 3.23 7.38 -1.88
CA THR A 152 3.85 6.42 -0.98
C THR A 152 4.23 5.17 -1.76
N ARG A 153 5.54 4.85 -1.77
CA ARG A 153 6.11 3.73 -2.52
C ARG A 153 5.89 3.76 -4.05
N SER A 154 5.57 4.93 -4.62
CA SER A 154 5.37 5.01 -6.07
C SER A 154 6.64 4.69 -6.84
N ASN A 155 6.52 3.77 -7.79
CA ASN A 155 7.60 3.34 -8.69
C ASN A 155 7.81 4.29 -9.87
N THR A 156 6.82 5.16 -10.13
CA THR A 156 6.80 5.98 -11.34
C THR A 156 6.96 7.47 -11.09
N LEU A 157 6.77 7.93 -9.85
CA LEU A 157 6.86 9.36 -9.50
C LEU A 157 8.21 9.98 -9.88
N ALA A 158 9.30 9.25 -9.69
CA ALA A 158 10.64 9.71 -10.07
C ALA A 158 10.83 9.78 -11.59
N LEU A 159 10.30 8.80 -12.33
CA LEU A 159 10.32 8.79 -13.80
C LEU A 159 9.55 9.98 -14.36
N GLU A 160 8.38 10.27 -13.77
CA GLU A 160 7.54 11.41 -14.13
C GLU A 160 8.25 12.75 -13.85
N ARG A 161 8.71 12.96 -12.61
CA ARG A 161 9.31 14.24 -12.17
C ARG A 161 10.64 14.58 -12.85
N TYR A 162 11.47 13.57 -13.13
CA TYR A 162 12.88 13.81 -13.50
C TYR A 162 13.28 13.25 -14.86
N LEU A 163 12.49 12.31 -15.40
CA LEU A 163 12.75 11.75 -16.73
C LEU A 163 11.72 12.19 -17.78
N GLY A 164 10.72 12.99 -17.41
CA GLY A 164 9.70 13.51 -18.32
C GLY A 164 8.73 12.44 -18.82
N TRP A 165 8.60 11.32 -18.09
CA TRP A 165 7.67 10.27 -18.47
C TRP A 165 6.22 10.72 -18.22
N ASP A 166 5.35 10.40 -19.17
CA ASP A 166 3.89 10.43 -18.96
C ASP A 166 3.44 9.04 -18.51
N GLY A 167 2.20 8.87 -18.09
CA GLY A 167 1.76 7.53 -17.71
C GLY A 167 0.34 7.43 -17.19
N LEU A 168 -0.01 6.23 -16.78
CA LEU A 168 -1.31 5.90 -16.22
C LEU A 168 -1.15 5.28 -14.83
N LEU A 169 -1.85 5.85 -13.86
CA LEU A 169 -1.97 5.33 -12.50
C LEU A 169 -3.32 4.62 -12.34
N ILE A 170 -3.28 3.38 -11.90
CA ILE A 170 -4.44 2.51 -11.73
C ILE A 170 -4.56 2.17 -10.24
N GLU A 171 -5.67 2.54 -9.62
CA GLU A 171 -5.98 2.20 -8.23
C GLU A 171 -7.45 1.86 -8.09
N ALA A 172 -7.74 0.75 -7.42
CA ALA A 172 -9.10 0.27 -7.23
C ALA A 172 -9.69 0.78 -5.91
N ASP A 173 -8.90 0.93 -4.85
CA ASP A 173 -9.39 1.36 -3.55
C ASP A 173 -9.84 2.84 -3.61
N PRO A 174 -11.11 3.15 -3.25
CA PRO A 174 -11.65 4.51 -3.37
C PRO A 174 -10.98 5.54 -2.46
N ILE A 175 -10.45 5.12 -1.29
CA ILE A 175 -9.72 6.02 -0.39
C ILE A 175 -8.37 6.38 -1.04
N ASN A 176 -7.61 5.37 -1.45
CA ASN A 176 -6.33 5.58 -2.11
C ASN A 176 -6.49 6.38 -3.42
N PHE A 177 -7.50 6.05 -4.22
CA PHE A 177 -7.80 6.77 -5.46
C PHE A 177 -8.16 8.24 -5.18
N SER A 178 -8.98 8.52 -4.16
CA SER A 178 -9.29 9.88 -3.72
C SER A 178 -8.03 10.65 -3.35
N ASN A 179 -7.13 10.02 -2.58
CA ASN A 179 -5.90 10.65 -2.11
C ASN A 179 -4.92 10.91 -3.25
N MET A 180 -4.86 9.99 -4.22
CA MET A 180 -4.09 10.14 -5.44
C MET A 180 -4.59 11.30 -6.31
N MET A 181 -5.91 11.51 -6.40
CA MET A 181 -6.49 12.62 -7.18
C MET A 181 -6.01 13.98 -6.70
N ASP A 182 -5.72 14.12 -5.40
CA ASP A 182 -5.31 15.37 -4.79
C ASP A 182 -3.79 15.64 -4.92
N LYS A 183 -3.00 14.70 -5.48
CA LYS A 183 -1.54 14.84 -5.63
C LYS A 183 -1.08 15.75 -6.77
N ASN A 184 -1.98 16.12 -7.68
CA ASN A 184 -1.63 16.84 -8.91
C ASN A 184 -0.51 16.14 -9.71
N ARG A 185 -0.54 14.79 -9.77
CA ARG A 185 0.36 14.01 -10.63
C ARG A 185 0.15 14.36 -12.10
N ASN A 186 1.23 14.47 -12.86
CA ASN A 186 1.20 14.63 -14.31
C ASN A 186 1.00 13.28 -15.00
N ALA A 187 -0.12 12.62 -14.69
CA ALA A 187 -0.46 11.30 -15.20
C ALA A 187 -1.98 11.19 -15.43
N TYR A 188 -2.38 10.22 -16.24
CA TYR A 188 -3.76 9.76 -16.31
C TYR A 188 -4.08 8.91 -15.07
N LEU A 189 -5.32 8.94 -14.60
CA LEU A 189 -5.79 8.20 -13.43
C LEU A 189 -7.01 7.36 -13.83
N THR A 190 -7.14 6.14 -13.28
CA THR A 190 -8.35 5.33 -13.42
C THR A 190 -8.69 4.59 -12.12
N ALA A 191 -9.96 4.67 -11.73
CA ALA A 191 -10.54 4.05 -10.54
C ALA A 191 -11.00 2.61 -10.84
N THR A 192 -10.10 1.79 -11.39
CA THR A 192 -10.42 0.45 -11.89
C THR A 192 -9.37 -0.55 -11.45
N CYS A 193 -9.74 -1.82 -11.31
CA CYS A 193 -8.79 -2.93 -11.31
C CYS A 193 -8.45 -3.37 -12.74
N LEU A 194 -7.38 -4.16 -12.88
CA LEU A 194 -7.09 -4.89 -14.11
C LEU A 194 -7.78 -6.24 -14.11
N SER A 195 -8.52 -6.52 -15.18
CA SER A 195 -9.16 -7.81 -15.42
C SER A 195 -8.19 -8.77 -16.10
N THR A 196 -8.15 -10.01 -15.62
CA THR A 196 -7.50 -11.15 -16.32
C THR A 196 -8.37 -11.69 -17.47
N LYS A 197 -9.63 -11.26 -17.54
CA LYS A 197 -10.59 -11.66 -18.58
C LYS A 197 -10.54 -10.66 -19.74
N PRO A 198 -10.78 -11.08 -21.00
CA PRO A 198 -10.77 -10.22 -22.18
C PRO A 198 -12.01 -9.31 -22.28
N TYR A 199 -12.61 -8.97 -21.14
CA TYR A 199 -13.85 -8.19 -21.04
C TYR A 199 -13.91 -7.46 -19.69
N PRO A 200 -14.60 -6.31 -19.64
CA PRO A 200 -14.88 -5.61 -18.39
C PRO A 200 -15.77 -6.46 -17.48
N SER A 201 -15.55 -6.36 -16.17
CA SER A 201 -16.38 -7.02 -15.16
C SER A 201 -16.44 -6.20 -13.89
N VAL A 202 -17.55 -6.29 -13.17
CA VAL A 202 -17.64 -5.83 -11.79
C VAL A 202 -17.26 -6.98 -10.87
N ASN A 203 -16.41 -6.72 -9.87
CA ASN A 203 -16.00 -7.72 -8.88
C ASN A 203 -16.05 -7.10 -7.48
N THR A 204 -16.23 -7.95 -6.47
CA THR A 204 -16.16 -7.52 -5.08
C THR A 204 -14.70 -7.26 -4.68
N PHE A 205 -14.47 -6.14 -4.00
CA PHE A 205 -13.16 -5.77 -3.48
C PHE A 205 -13.17 -5.80 -1.95
N LEU A 206 -11.99 -5.99 -1.38
CA LEU A 206 -11.72 -5.80 0.03
C LEU A 206 -10.84 -4.57 0.17
N MET A 207 -11.41 -3.43 0.59
CA MET A 207 -10.62 -2.24 0.93
C MET A 207 -9.90 -2.48 2.26
N ALA A 208 -8.59 -2.52 2.19
CA ALA A 208 -7.76 -2.72 3.36
C ALA A 208 -6.44 -1.97 3.23
N LYS A 209 -6.51 -0.68 2.86
CA LYS A 209 -5.34 0.19 2.66
C LYS A 209 -4.30 -0.47 1.74
N ASN A 210 -3.16 -0.87 2.29
CA ASN A 210 -2.02 -1.46 1.57
C ASN A 210 -2.14 -2.98 1.34
N ILE A 211 -3.21 -3.63 1.83
CA ILE A 211 -3.48 -5.07 1.63
C ILE A 211 -4.80 -5.30 0.88
N GLY A 212 -5.37 -4.27 0.27
CA GLY A 212 -6.61 -4.39 -0.50
C GLY A 212 -6.48 -5.40 -1.65
N ARG A 213 -7.54 -6.18 -1.90
CA ARG A 213 -7.54 -7.28 -2.87
C ARG A 213 -8.93 -7.57 -3.43
N LEU A 214 -8.97 -8.22 -4.59
CA LEU A 214 -10.19 -8.86 -5.07
C LEU A 214 -10.59 -9.97 -4.10
N HIS A 215 -11.89 -10.07 -3.86
CA HIS A 215 -12.46 -10.97 -2.87
C HIS A 215 -13.64 -11.74 -3.45
N ASN A 216 -13.89 -12.95 -2.96
CA ASN A 216 -15.08 -13.67 -3.40
C ASN A 216 -16.34 -12.97 -2.84
N PRO A 217 -17.45 -12.99 -3.60
CA PRO A 217 -18.73 -12.53 -3.07
C PRO A 217 -19.07 -13.31 -1.79
N HIS A 218 -19.41 -12.60 -0.72
CA HIS A 218 -19.85 -13.16 0.57
C HIS A 218 -18.80 -13.87 1.43
N ASP A 219 -17.53 -13.93 1.03
CA ASP A 219 -16.49 -14.32 1.98
C ASP A 219 -16.41 -13.21 3.06
N SER A 220 -16.35 -13.59 4.32
CA SER A 220 -16.14 -12.67 5.44
C SER A 220 -14.71 -12.83 5.94
N ASP A 221 -13.86 -11.83 5.72
CA ASP A 221 -12.68 -11.67 6.57
C ASP A 221 -13.19 -11.13 7.91
N GLU A 222 -13.08 -11.92 8.98
CA GLU A 222 -13.64 -11.64 10.31
C GLU A 222 -13.23 -10.26 10.89
N TYR A 223 -12.19 -9.63 10.30
CA TYR A 223 -11.61 -8.36 10.73
C TYR A 223 -11.71 -7.22 9.69
N LEU A 224 -12.29 -7.43 8.51
CA LEU A 224 -12.34 -6.42 7.45
C LEU A 224 -13.75 -6.36 6.82
N PRO A 225 -14.48 -5.24 6.97
CA PRO A 225 -15.83 -5.12 6.40
C PRO A 225 -15.79 -5.22 4.88
N ASN A 226 -16.77 -5.92 4.30
CA ASN A 226 -16.98 -5.99 2.85
C ASN A 226 -17.20 -4.59 2.27
N THR A 227 -16.71 -4.37 1.05
CA THR A 227 -16.57 -3.03 0.47
C THR A 227 -17.32 -2.88 -0.84
N PRO A 228 -17.45 -1.66 -1.39
CA PRO A 228 -18.13 -1.45 -2.66
C PRO A 228 -17.54 -2.34 -3.75
N ASP A 229 -18.40 -2.82 -4.63
CA ASP A 229 -17.95 -3.47 -5.85
C ASP A 229 -17.03 -2.54 -6.65
N ILE A 230 -16.11 -3.12 -7.42
CA ILE A 230 -15.16 -2.38 -8.25
C ILE A 230 -15.24 -2.82 -9.70
N ALA A 231 -15.00 -1.87 -10.58
CA ALA A 231 -14.89 -2.10 -12.01
C ALA A 231 -13.48 -2.61 -12.38
N CYS A 232 -13.40 -3.81 -12.95
CA CYS A 232 -12.16 -4.30 -13.58
C CYS A 232 -12.22 -4.13 -15.09
N SER A 233 -11.27 -3.36 -15.64
CA SER A 233 -11.15 -3.15 -17.08
C SER A 233 -10.19 -4.15 -17.72
N TYR A 234 -10.47 -4.53 -18.97
CA TYR A 234 -9.53 -5.35 -19.73
C TYR A 234 -8.25 -4.57 -20.02
N PHE A 235 -7.10 -5.23 -19.85
CA PHE A 235 -5.77 -4.68 -20.04
C PHE A 235 -5.67 -3.85 -21.34
N SER A 236 -6.05 -4.39 -22.51
CA SER A 236 -5.90 -3.65 -23.77
C SER A 236 -6.73 -2.38 -23.87
N ALA A 237 -7.86 -2.28 -23.15
CA ALA A 237 -8.66 -1.05 -23.14
C ALA A 237 -8.00 0.07 -22.32
N VAL A 238 -7.49 -0.28 -21.14
CA VAL A 238 -6.81 0.64 -20.23
C VAL A 238 -5.51 1.15 -20.85
N PHE A 239 -4.81 0.31 -21.62
CA PHE A 239 -3.53 0.65 -22.24
C PHE A 239 -3.65 1.38 -23.58
N SER A 240 -4.88 1.56 -24.08
CA SER A 240 -5.12 2.42 -25.26
C SER A 240 -4.73 3.89 -25.03
N VAL A 241 -4.44 4.27 -23.78
CA VAL A 241 -4.07 5.62 -23.36
C VAL A 241 -2.78 6.11 -24.01
N HIS A 242 -1.82 5.22 -24.27
CA HIS A 242 -0.56 5.63 -24.89
C HIS A 242 -0.72 6.13 -26.33
N ARG A 243 -1.81 5.76 -27.02
CA ARG A 243 -2.11 6.30 -28.36
C ARG A 243 -2.71 7.72 -28.34
N PHE A 244 -2.89 8.34 -27.18
CA PHE A 244 -3.50 9.68 -27.08
C PHE A 244 -2.63 10.83 -27.55
N ASN A 245 -1.31 10.66 -27.58
CA ASN A 245 -0.37 11.72 -27.99
C ASN A 245 0.15 11.55 -29.43
N GLY A 246 -0.49 10.70 -30.25
CA GLY A 246 0.09 10.23 -31.52
C GLY A 246 -0.89 9.92 -32.66
N CYS A 247 -1.99 10.65 -32.79
CA CYS A 247 -2.69 10.76 -34.08
C CYS A 247 -3.19 12.21 -34.28
N PRO A 248 -3.03 12.79 -35.49
CA PRO A 248 -3.74 14.01 -35.87
C PRO A 248 -5.26 13.83 -35.83
#